data_AF-A0A256ZVQ8-F1
#
_entry.id   AF-A0A256ZVQ8-F1
#
_cell.length_a   1.000
_cell.length_b   1.000
_cell.length_c   1.000
_cell.angle_alpha   90.00
_cell.angle_beta   90.00
_cell.angle_gamma   90.00
#
_symmetry.space_group_name_H-M   'P 1'
#
loop_
_entity.id
_entity.type
_entity.pdbx_description
1 polymer ?
#
loop_
_entity_poly.entity_id
_entity_poly.type
_entity_poly.pdbx_seq_one_letter_code
_entity_poly.pdbx_strand_id
1 'polypeptide(L)'
;MDVFIEPEYDVIVVGAGPSGTSTAITAARLGLNVLVLEKQQQVGMFKRCAEGFAWGLIESLELKLPRKCWTQEIDGSYIYAPNMKEFLIDMGKTSGVKAGARLIADVNVYDVIKDKGFIKGVKANFSC
;
A
#
# COMPACT_ATOMS: atom_id res chain seq x y z
N MET A 1 6.55 -18.86 -16.26
CA MET A 1 6.49 -20.12 -15.48
C MET A 1 5.53 -19.87 -14.34
N ASP A 2 4.52 -20.73 -14.18
CA ASP A 2 3.50 -20.52 -13.16
C ASP A 2 3.98 -21.04 -11.80
N VAL A 3 3.65 -20.31 -10.74
CA VAL A 3 4.02 -20.67 -9.37
C VAL A 3 2.75 -20.74 -8.53
N PHE A 4 2.51 -21.92 -7.94
CA PHE A 4 1.45 -22.13 -6.98
C PHE A 4 1.98 -21.78 -5.60
N ILE A 5 1.31 -20.85 -4.91
CA ILE A 5 1.66 -20.47 -3.55
C ILE A 5 0.76 -21.26 -2.60
N GLU A 6 1.36 -22.28 -1.98
CA GLU A 6 0.72 -23.11 -0.96
C GLU A 6 0.50 -22.33 0.35
N PRO A 7 -0.43 -22.76 1.23
CA PRO A 7 -0.92 -21.97 2.35
C PRO A 7 0.02 -21.99 3.58
N GLU A 8 1.29 -21.62 3.38
CA GLU A 8 2.23 -21.26 4.46
C GLU A 8 1.95 -19.85 5.04
N TYR A 9 1.07 -19.07 4.39
CA TYR A 9 0.73 -17.71 4.76
C TYR A 9 -0.72 -17.60 5.24
N ASP A 10 -0.92 -16.98 6.40
CA ASP A 10 -2.23 -16.67 6.95
C ASP A 10 -2.98 -15.62 6.09
N VAL A 11 -2.24 -14.72 5.43
CA VAL A 11 -2.79 -13.66 4.58
C VAL A 11 -1.93 -13.47 3.33
N ILE A 12 -2.56 -13.48 2.15
CA ILE A 12 -1.93 -13.02 0.90
C ILE A 12 -2.58 -11.71 0.46
N VAL A 13 -1.77 -10.66 0.32
CA VAL A 13 -2.18 -9.34 -0.16
C VAL A 13 -1.74 -9.17 -1.62
N VAL A 14 -2.69 -8.81 -2.48
CA VAL A 14 -2.46 -8.57 -3.91
C VAL A 14 -2.44 -7.07 -4.19
N GLY A 15 -1.28 -6.57 -4.63
CA GLY A 15 -0.96 -5.16 -4.84
C GLY A 15 -0.25 -4.53 -3.63
N ALA A 16 0.88 -3.88 -3.87
CA ALA A 16 1.63 -3.09 -2.89
C ALA A 16 1.42 -1.57 -3.05
N GLY A 17 0.23 -1.17 -3.52
CA GLY A 17 -0.24 0.21 -3.38
C GLY A 17 -0.55 0.55 -1.91
N PRO A 18 -0.82 1.83 -1.57
CA PRO A 18 -0.96 2.28 -0.18
C PRO A 18 -1.96 1.48 0.66
N SER A 19 -3.09 1.07 0.07
CA SER A 19 -4.07 0.21 0.74
C SER A 19 -3.46 -1.17 1.10
N GLY A 20 -2.89 -1.87 0.12
CA GLY A 20 -2.32 -3.21 0.33
C GLY A 20 -1.11 -3.22 1.28
N THR A 21 -0.21 -2.23 1.19
CA THR A 21 0.88 -2.11 2.17
C THR A 21 0.36 -1.82 3.57
N SER A 22 -0.67 -0.98 3.72
CA SER A 22 -1.32 -0.73 5.01
C SER A 22 -1.95 -2.01 5.57
N THR A 23 -2.72 -2.75 4.77
CA THR A 23 -3.30 -4.05 5.15
C THR A 23 -2.21 -5.03 5.60
N ALA A 24 -1.11 -5.13 4.85
CA ALA A 24 -0.02 -6.04 5.16
C ALA A 24 0.74 -5.67 6.44
N ILE A 25 0.98 -4.37 6.66
CA ILE A 25 1.59 -3.86 7.90
C ILE A 25 0.71 -4.17 9.11
N THR A 26 -0.59 -3.91 9.02
CA THR A 26 -1.55 -4.18 10.11
C THR A 26 -1.68 -5.68 10.39
N ALA A 27 -1.82 -6.52 9.36
CA ALA A 27 -1.90 -7.97 9.53
C ALA A 27 -0.60 -8.56 10.12
N ALA A 28 0.58 -8.10 9.69
CA ALA A 28 1.86 -8.54 10.25
C ALA A 28 2.06 -8.07 11.70
N ARG A 29 1.60 -6.87 12.07
CA ARG A 29 1.58 -6.39 13.48
C ARG A 29 0.69 -7.24 14.38
N LEU A 30 -0.35 -7.87 13.84
CA LEU A 30 -1.22 -8.82 14.55
C LEU A 30 -0.61 -10.24 14.65
N GLY A 31 0.64 -10.43 14.21
CA GLY A 31 1.37 -11.70 14.31
C GLY A 31 1.10 -12.71 13.18
N LEU A 32 0.38 -12.30 12.13
CA LEU A 32 0.05 -13.16 10.99
C LEU A 32 1.22 -13.27 9.99
N ASN A 33 1.38 -14.43 9.36
CA ASN A 33 2.33 -14.64 8.27
C ASN A 33 1.76 -14.04 6.98
N VAL A 34 2.22 -12.83 6.63
CA VAL A 34 1.72 -12.08 5.48
C VAL A 34 2.66 -12.15 4.29
N LEU A 35 2.10 -12.46 3.12
CA LEU A 35 2.74 -12.30 1.81
C LEU A 35 2.16 -11.10 1.05
N VAL A 36 3.00 -10.28 0.44
CA VAL A 36 2.57 -9.19 -0.47
C VAL A 36 3.15 -9.40 -1.87
N LEU A 37 2.26 -9.37 -2.88
CA LEU A 37 2.60 -9.54 -4.30
C LEU A 37 2.25 -8.27 -5.09
N GLU A 38 3.21 -7.64 -5.78
CA GLU A 38 2.96 -6.48 -6.65
C GLU A 38 3.38 -6.76 -8.10
N LYS A 39 2.49 -6.40 -9.05
CA LYS A 39 2.69 -6.60 -10.49
C LYS A 39 3.82 -5.76 -11.08
N GLN A 40 4.12 -4.58 -10.53
CA GLN A 40 5.26 -3.78 -10.99
C GLN A 40 6.57 -4.30 -10.41
N GLN A 41 7.63 -4.29 -11.21
CA GLN A 41 9.00 -4.62 -10.81
C GLN A 41 9.51 -3.76 -9.62
N GLN A 42 9.00 -2.53 -9.49
CA GLN A 42 9.27 -1.66 -8.36
C GLN A 42 7.97 -1.08 -7.80
N VAL A 43 7.82 -1.11 -6.47
CA VAL A 43 6.66 -0.56 -5.77
C VAL A 43 6.59 0.96 -5.94
N GLY A 44 5.39 1.48 -6.18
CA GLY A 44 5.13 2.90 -6.43
C GLY A 44 5.39 3.37 -7.87
N MET A 45 6.09 2.58 -8.69
CA MET A 45 6.41 2.96 -10.06
C MET A 45 5.15 3.12 -10.93
N PHE A 46 5.15 4.16 -11.78
CA PHE A 46 4.11 4.51 -12.76
C PHE A 46 2.66 4.64 -12.25
N LYS A 47 2.42 4.78 -10.94
CA LYS A 47 1.08 5.04 -10.40
C LYS A 47 0.69 6.49 -10.67
N ARG A 48 -0.47 6.73 -11.31
CA ARG A 48 -1.03 8.09 -11.49
C ARG A 48 -1.61 8.56 -10.15
N CYS A 49 -0.96 9.54 -9.53
CA CYS A 49 -1.35 10.08 -8.21
C CYS A 49 -1.12 11.60 -8.19
N ALA A 50 -1.79 12.30 -7.25
CA ALA A 50 -1.51 13.71 -6.92
C ALA A 50 -0.53 13.85 -5.74
N GLU A 51 -0.02 12.73 -5.22
CA GLU A 51 1.05 12.58 -4.21
C GLU A 51 0.84 13.23 -2.82
N GLY A 52 -0.21 14.04 -2.63
CA GLY A 52 -0.62 14.53 -1.32
C GLY A 52 -1.22 13.44 -0.41
N PHE A 53 -0.78 13.41 0.85
CA PHE A 53 -1.31 12.54 1.90
C PHE A 53 -1.33 13.29 3.25
N ALA A 54 -2.31 12.99 4.11
CA ALA A 54 -2.40 13.58 5.44
C ALA A 54 -1.44 12.90 6.43
N TRP A 55 -0.80 13.67 7.31
CA TRP A 55 0.26 13.10 8.16
C TRP A 55 -0.26 12.12 9.23
N GLY A 56 -1.49 12.29 9.71
CA GLY A 56 -2.13 11.34 10.62
C GLY A 56 -2.33 9.92 10.04
N LEU A 57 -2.34 9.75 8.71
CA LEU A 57 -2.31 8.41 8.09
C LEU A 57 -0.95 7.74 8.29
N ILE A 58 0.12 8.53 8.15
CA ILE A 58 1.49 8.08 8.37
C ILE A 58 1.70 7.73 9.85
N GLU A 59 1.14 8.51 10.77
CA GLU A 59 1.23 8.25 12.22
C GLU A 59 0.38 7.06 12.69
N SER A 60 -0.85 6.91 12.17
CA SER A 60 -1.72 5.76 12.52
C SER A 60 -1.22 4.42 11.97
N LEU A 61 -0.37 4.45 10.93
CA LEU A 61 0.42 3.31 10.47
C LEU A 61 1.81 3.25 11.11
N GLU A 62 2.16 4.24 11.94
CA GLU A 62 3.44 4.47 12.59
C GLU A 62 4.63 4.48 11.60
N LEU A 63 4.63 5.29 10.52
CA LEU A 63 5.55 5.23 9.35
C LEU A 63 6.65 6.34 9.15
N LYS A 64 7.92 5.94 9.33
CA LYS A 64 9.23 6.39 8.77
C LYS A 64 9.20 6.27 7.25
N LEU A 65 8.43 7.14 6.61
CA LEU A 65 8.85 7.76 5.36
C LEU A 65 10.24 8.43 5.54
N PRO A 66 11.30 8.02 4.83
CA PRO A 66 12.55 8.78 4.78
C PRO A 66 12.33 10.10 4.03
N ARG A 67 13.08 11.18 4.33
CA ARG A 67 12.87 12.53 3.75
C ARG A 67 12.79 12.58 2.22
N LYS A 68 13.39 11.61 1.52
CA LYS A 68 13.32 11.43 0.06
C LYS A 68 11.98 10.93 -0.49
N CYS A 69 10.99 10.65 0.36
CA CYS A 69 9.68 10.13 -0.03
C CYS A 69 8.55 11.19 -0.05
N TRP A 70 8.88 12.45 0.19
CA TRP A 70 8.03 13.61 -0.11
C TRP A 70 8.90 14.75 -0.63
N THR A 71 8.34 15.66 -1.43
CA THR A 71 9.06 16.86 -1.89
C THR A 71 8.91 18.01 -0.89
N GLN A 72 7.66 18.40 -0.63
CA GLN A 72 7.26 19.53 0.22
C GLN A 72 6.27 19.08 1.30
N GLU A 73 6.12 19.90 2.34
CA GLU A 73 4.97 19.82 3.26
C GLU A 73 3.81 20.68 2.72
N ILE A 74 2.59 20.38 3.14
CA ILE A 74 1.38 21.09 2.73
C ILE A 74 0.67 21.54 4.01
N ASP A 75 0.85 22.82 4.36
CA ASP A 75 0.27 23.41 5.58
C ASP A 75 -1.26 23.54 5.52
N GLY A 76 -1.83 23.56 4.32
CA GLY A 76 -3.28 23.66 4.11
C GLY A 76 -3.70 23.58 2.64
N SER A 77 -5.00 23.74 2.39
CA SER A 77 -5.58 23.76 1.03
C SER A 77 -6.72 24.77 0.90
N TYR A 78 -6.85 25.37 -0.28
CA TYR A 78 -7.97 26.25 -0.64
C TYR A 78 -8.98 25.47 -1.48
N ILE A 79 -10.25 25.50 -1.08
CA ILE A 79 -11.38 24.98 -1.87
C ILE A 79 -12.10 26.15 -2.51
N TYR A 80 -12.07 26.21 -3.85
CA TYR A 80 -12.79 27.19 -4.65
C TYR A 80 -14.13 26.62 -5.12
N ALA A 81 -15.23 27.28 -4.77
CA ALA A 81 -16.54 26.99 -5.34
C ALA A 81 -16.67 27.57 -6.77
N PRO A 82 -17.60 27.09 -7.62
CA PRO A 82 -17.75 27.58 -9.01
C PRO A 82 -18.08 29.07 -9.16
N ASN A 83 -18.49 29.74 -8.08
CA ASN A 83 -18.69 31.20 -8.02
C ASN A 83 -17.46 31.96 -7.48
N MET A 84 -16.28 31.33 -7.49
CA MET A 84 -15.01 31.82 -6.95
C MET A 84 -14.99 32.14 -5.44
N LYS A 85 -16.00 31.74 -4.67
CA LYS A 85 -15.90 31.78 -3.20
C LYS A 85 -14.91 30.72 -2.72
N GLU A 86 -13.90 31.15 -1.96
CA GLU A 86 -12.90 30.27 -1.37
C GLU A 86 -13.19 29.90 0.09
N PHE A 87 -12.61 28.77 0.53
CA PHE A 87 -12.57 28.30 1.91
C PHE A 87 -11.19 27.68 2.18
N LEU A 88 -10.53 28.06 3.28
CA LEU A 88 -9.23 27.52 3.69
C LEU A 88 -9.41 26.33 4.66
N ILE A 89 -8.58 25.30 4.49
CA ILE A 89 -8.39 24.18 5.42
C ILE A 89 -6.92 24.16 5.85
N ASP A 90 -6.65 24.23 7.16
CA ASP A 90 -5.34 24.13 7.80
C ASP A 90 -5.06 22.67 8.23
N MET A 91 -3.81 22.19 8.19
CA MET A 91 -3.46 20.76 8.28
C MET A 91 -2.21 20.34 9.11
N GLY A 92 -1.20 21.19 9.35
CA GLY A 92 -0.05 20.85 10.23
C GLY A 92 1.01 19.83 9.72
N LYS A 93 1.98 19.44 10.58
CA LYS A 93 3.24 18.72 10.21
C LYS A 93 3.79 17.71 11.28
N THR A 94 4.33 16.54 10.89
CA THR A 94 5.07 15.55 11.77
C THR A 94 5.91 14.44 11.03
N SER A 95 6.32 13.27 11.64
CA SER A 95 7.13 12.13 11.04
C SER A 95 7.42 10.82 11.89
N GLY A 96 7.09 9.54 11.52
CA GLY A 96 7.78 8.26 12.01
C GLY A 96 7.03 6.91 12.27
N VAL A 97 7.58 5.64 12.17
CA VAL A 97 8.90 4.92 11.90
C VAL A 97 8.82 3.68 10.89
N LYS A 98 9.85 3.08 10.23
CA LYS A 98 9.60 2.04 9.16
C LYS A 98 9.14 0.66 9.72
N ALA A 99 8.06 0.08 9.18
CA ALA A 99 7.52 -1.25 9.54
C ALA A 99 7.97 -2.43 8.63
N GLY A 100 7.88 -3.68 9.13
CA GLY A 100 8.63 -4.85 8.64
C GLY A 100 7.89 -5.95 7.87
N ALA A 101 7.02 -5.61 6.91
CA ALA A 101 6.37 -6.62 6.05
C ALA A 101 7.31 -7.18 4.96
N ARG A 102 7.12 -8.46 4.56
CA ARG A 102 7.81 -9.07 3.40
C ARG A 102 7.07 -8.73 2.10
N LEU A 103 7.82 -8.26 1.12
CA LEU A 103 7.33 -7.77 -0.17
C LEU A 103 8.00 -8.54 -1.31
N ILE A 104 7.22 -8.98 -2.30
CA ILE A 104 7.70 -9.51 -3.57
C ILE A 104 7.12 -8.65 -4.70
N ALA A 105 7.99 -8.14 -5.56
CA ALA A 105 7.66 -7.32 -6.72
C ALA A 105 7.84 -8.13 -8.02
N ASP A 106 7.35 -7.58 -9.13
CA ASP A 106 7.29 -8.22 -10.46
C ASP A 106 6.41 -9.49 -10.53
N VAL A 107 5.34 -9.55 -9.72
CA VAL A 107 4.42 -10.69 -9.61
C VAL A 107 3.02 -10.32 -10.07
N ASN A 108 2.64 -10.81 -11.24
CA ASN A 108 1.29 -10.68 -11.79
C ASN A 108 0.39 -11.82 -11.27
N VAL A 109 -0.50 -11.49 -10.34
CA VAL A 109 -1.60 -12.38 -9.90
C VAL A 109 -2.71 -12.38 -10.95
N TYR A 110 -3.20 -13.55 -11.34
CA TYR A 110 -4.17 -13.69 -12.44
C TYR A 110 -5.40 -14.56 -12.12
N ASP A 111 -5.37 -15.37 -11.07
CA ASP A 111 -6.50 -16.23 -10.66
C ASP A 111 -6.40 -16.58 -9.16
N VAL A 112 -7.47 -17.14 -8.58
CA VAL A 112 -7.56 -17.55 -7.17
C VAL A 112 -7.67 -19.06 -7.02
N ILE A 113 -7.02 -19.60 -5.98
CA ILE A 113 -7.13 -21.02 -5.62
C ILE A 113 -8.34 -21.18 -4.69
N LYS A 114 -9.30 -22.03 -5.07
CA LYS A 114 -10.54 -22.28 -4.32
C LYS A 114 -10.63 -23.74 -3.86
N ASP A 115 -10.99 -23.95 -2.59
CA ASP A 115 -11.31 -25.26 -2.01
C ASP A 115 -12.60 -25.15 -1.19
N LYS A 116 -13.55 -26.08 -1.40
CA LYS A 116 -14.84 -26.16 -0.69
C LYS A 116 -15.61 -24.82 -0.61
N GLY A 117 -15.47 -23.97 -1.63
CA GLY A 117 -16.09 -22.64 -1.73
C GLY A 117 -15.27 -21.48 -1.16
N PHE A 118 -14.21 -21.76 -0.39
CA PHE A 118 -13.32 -20.75 0.19
C PHE A 118 -12.13 -20.47 -0.72
N ILE A 119 -11.63 -19.22 -0.71
CA ILE A 119 -10.33 -18.88 -1.31
C ILE A 119 -9.23 -19.32 -0.34
N LYS A 120 -8.24 -20.06 -0.84
CA LYS A 120 -7.08 -20.56 -0.06
C LYS A 120 -5.71 -20.10 -0.56
N GLY A 121 -5.68 -19.34 -1.65
CA GLY A 121 -4.44 -18.85 -2.25
C GLY A 121 -4.68 -18.15 -3.58
N VAL A 122 -3.60 -17.83 -4.28
CA VAL A 122 -3.62 -17.17 -5.59
C VAL A 122 -2.70 -17.88 -6.57
N LYS A 123 -3.02 -17.80 -7.86
CA LYS A 123 -2.11 -18.17 -8.94
C LYS A 123 -1.42 -16.92 -9.46
N ALA A 124 -0.11 -16.98 -9.57
CA ALA A 124 0.70 -15.85 -9.98
C ALA A 124 1.83 -16.30 -10.90
N ASN A 125 2.24 -15.40 -11.79
CA ASN A 125 3.44 -15.54 -12.59
C ASN A 125 4.35 -14.32 -12.38
N PHE A 126 5.66 -14.61 -12.41
CA PHE A 126 6.69 -13.58 -12.44
C PHE A 126 6.83 -13.07 -13.88
N SER A 127 7.00 -11.76 -14.06
CA SER A 127 7.53 -11.23 -15.33
C SER A 127 9.02 -11.59 -15.43
N CYS A 128 9.51 -11.75 -16.65
CA CYS A 128 10.94 -11.89 -16.97
C CYS A 128 11.44 -10.61 -17.66
#